data_AF-A0A949X7R5-F1
#
_entry.id   AF-A0A949X7R5-F1
#
_cell.length_a   1.000
_cell.length_b   1.000
_cell.length_c   1.000
_cell.angle_alpha   90.00
_cell.angle_beta   90.00
_cell.angle_gamma   90.00
#
_symmetry.space_group_name_H-M   'P 1'
#
loop_
_entity.id
_entity.type
_entity.pdbx_description
1 polymer ?
#
loop_
_entity_poly.entity_id
_entity_poly.type
_entity_poly.pdbx_seq_one_letter_code
_entity_poly.pdbx_strand_id
1 'polypeptide(L)'
;MRSVITIPLASFFVFLAGFNVWVMLSGRTAGLNGHRWMLLHRIAGYTFITIFAVLSFFMLLRLKGMPDELSPRLTLHAGLALLLVPLLFTKVVLVRSRKAPWAALIALGVSIFATGFTLVAMNISVHYLRNASPHKLPTWISKAVVIAICLLAARAVLALRAQTNPLSRSQHI
;
A
#
# COMPACT_ATOMS: atom_id res chain seq x y z
N MET A 1 8.98 11.46 -22.03
CA MET A 1 9.60 10.13 -21.77
C MET A 1 9.67 9.77 -20.28
N ARG A 2 10.15 10.63 -19.37
CA ARG A 2 10.22 10.32 -17.92
C ARG A 2 8.91 9.76 -17.32
N SER A 3 7.75 10.36 -17.61
CA SER A 3 6.46 9.93 -17.05
C SER A 3 6.02 8.52 -17.48
N VAL A 4 6.45 8.06 -18.66
CA VAL A 4 6.05 6.76 -19.23
C VAL A 4 6.69 5.61 -18.44
N ILE A 5 7.83 5.82 -17.79
CA ILE A 5 8.52 4.81 -16.97
C ILE A 5 8.14 4.96 -15.50
N THR A 6 8.04 6.19 -15.00
CA THR A 6 7.79 6.43 -13.56
C THR A 6 6.39 6.02 -13.13
N ILE A 7 5.37 6.22 -13.97
CA ILE A 7 3.99 5.88 -13.60
C ILE A 7 3.82 4.36 -13.50
N PRO A 8 4.19 3.53 -14.51
CA PRO A 8 4.10 2.08 -14.38
C PRO A 8 4.93 1.54 -13.22
N LEU A 9 6.13 2.08 -13.00
CA LEU A 9 7.00 1.65 -11.90
C LEU A 9 6.38 1.97 -10.53
N ALA A 10 5.80 3.16 -10.36
CA ALA A 10 5.10 3.54 -9.14
C ALA A 10 3.82 2.71 -8.92
N SER A 11 3.05 2.45 -9.99
CA SER A 11 1.89 1.57 -9.93
C SER A 11 2.29 0.13 -9.57
N PHE A 12 3.38 -0.37 -10.14
CA PHE A 12 3.91 -1.70 -9.82
C PHE A 12 4.39 -1.79 -8.38
N PHE A 13 5.03 -0.74 -7.86
CA PHE A 13 5.42 -0.64 -6.46
C PHE A 13 4.22 -0.75 -5.50
N VAL A 14 3.15 0.01 -5.75
CA VAL A 14 1.92 -0.06 -4.97
C VAL A 14 1.22 -1.41 -5.12
N PHE A 15 1.20 -1.96 -6.33
CA PHE A 15 0.65 -3.28 -6.60
C PHE A 15 1.38 -4.35 -5.77
N LEU A 16 2.71 -4.36 -5.73
CA LEU A 16 3.48 -5.30 -4.91
C LEU A 16 3.18 -5.14 -3.41
N ALA A 17 3.01 -3.90 -2.92
CA ALA A 17 2.65 -3.66 -1.52
C ALA A 17 1.26 -4.25 -1.20
N GLY A 18 0.26 -3.96 -2.03
CA GLY A 18 -1.10 -4.47 -1.87
C GLY A 18 -1.17 -5.99 -2.03
N PHE A 19 -0.47 -6.54 -3.02
CA PHE A 19 -0.35 -7.97 -3.26
C PHE A 19 0.28 -8.70 -2.07
N ASN A 20 1.33 -8.13 -1.45
CA ASN A 20 1.93 -8.70 -0.24
C ASN A 20 0.94 -8.80 0.93
N VAL A 21 0.12 -7.76 1.14
CA VAL A 21 -0.93 -7.76 2.16
C VAL A 21 -2.03 -8.76 1.82
N TRP A 22 -2.47 -8.78 0.56
CA TRP A 22 -3.47 -9.72 0.08
C TRP A 22 -3.03 -11.17 0.31
N VAL A 23 -1.83 -11.54 -0.16
CA VAL A 23 -1.24 -12.88 0.04
C VAL A 23 -1.15 -13.25 1.53
N MET A 24 -0.79 -12.30 2.39
CA MET A 24 -0.72 -12.51 3.84
C MET A 24 -2.10 -12.81 4.45
N LEU A 25 -3.15 -12.13 3.98
CA LEU A 25 -4.52 -12.34 4.44
C LEU A 25 -5.12 -13.64 3.88
N SER A 26 -4.86 -13.95 2.60
CA SER A 26 -5.33 -15.17 1.94
C SER A 26 -4.60 -16.43 2.43
N GLY A 27 -3.31 -16.34 2.77
CA GLY A 27 -2.54 -17.46 3.30
C GLY A 27 -3.13 -18.04 4.61
N ARG A 28 -3.89 -17.24 5.36
CA ARG A 28 -4.58 -17.67 6.59
C ARG A 28 -5.64 -18.74 6.34
N THR A 29 -6.31 -18.71 5.20
CA THR A 29 -7.40 -19.64 4.87
C THR A 29 -6.92 -20.84 4.06
N ALA A 30 -5.64 -20.89 3.68
CA ALA A 30 -5.15 -21.75 2.61
C ALA A 30 -4.72 -23.17 2.99
N GLY A 31 -4.89 -23.61 4.24
CA GLY A 31 -4.65 -25.00 4.66
C GLY A 31 -3.34 -25.61 4.13
N LEU A 32 -3.43 -26.74 3.42
CA LEU A 32 -2.33 -27.54 2.87
C LEU A 32 -1.38 -26.77 1.92
N ASN A 33 -1.79 -25.64 1.34
CA ASN A 33 -0.97 -24.83 0.44
C ASN A 33 -0.21 -23.68 1.15
N GLY A 34 -0.25 -23.59 2.49
CA GLY A 34 0.33 -22.49 3.25
C GLY A 34 1.81 -22.20 2.94
N HIS A 35 2.59 -23.23 2.60
CA HIS A 35 4.00 -23.06 2.21
C HIS A 35 4.18 -22.21 0.93
N ARG A 36 3.34 -22.44 -0.09
CA ARG A 36 3.39 -21.69 -1.35
C ARG A 36 3.02 -20.22 -1.15
N TRP A 37 2.01 -19.95 -0.32
CA TRP A 37 1.60 -18.59 0.03
C TRP A 37 2.68 -17.84 0.82
N MET A 38 3.36 -18.53 1.75
CA MET A 38 4.51 -17.96 2.46
C MET A 38 5.68 -17.66 1.53
N LEU A 39 5.99 -18.55 0.59
CA LEU A 39 7.04 -18.33 -0.40
C LEU A 39 6.71 -17.11 -1.27
N LEU A 40 5.46 -17.02 -1.76
CA LEU A 40 4.99 -15.90 -2.56
C LEU A 40 5.05 -14.57 -1.80
N HIS A 41 4.64 -14.55 -0.51
CA HIS A 41 4.79 -13.38 0.36
C HIS A 41 6.26 -12.98 0.50
N ARG A 42 7.16 -13.95 0.68
CA ARG A 42 8.58 -13.68 0.86
C ARG A 42 9.21 -13.11 -0.42
N ILE A 43 8.92 -13.71 -1.58
CA ILE A 43 9.42 -13.22 -2.88
C ILE A 43 8.88 -11.82 -3.16
N ALA A 44 7.56 -11.62 -3.08
CA ALA A 44 6.97 -10.31 -3.32
C ALA A 44 7.47 -9.25 -2.32
N GLY A 45 7.69 -9.63 -1.07
CA GLY A 45 8.23 -8.76 -0.02
C GLY A 45 9.67 -8.33 -0.29
N TYR A 46 10.55 -9.26 -0.69
CA TYR A 46 11.92 -8.91 -1.07
C TYR A 46 11.98 -8.06 -2.33
N THR A 47 11.18 -8.38 -3.34
CA THR A 47 11.07 -7.54 -4.55
C THR A 47 10.62 -6.12 -4.21
N PHE A 48 9.62 -5.98 -3.33
CA PHE A 48 9.17 -4.68 -2.83
C PHE A 48 10.29 -3.90 -2.13
N ILE A 49 11.02 -4.54 -1.22
CA ILE A 49 12.14 -3.91 -0.48
C ILE A 49 13.25 -3.48 -1.44
N THR A 50 13.63 -4.32 -2.41
CA THR A 50 14.67 -4.00 -3.39
C THR A 50 14.28 -2.79 -4.24
N ILE A 51 13.06 -2.78 -4.78
CA ILE A 51 12.55 -1.64 -5.55
C ILE A 51 12.51 -0.39 -4.68
N PHE A 52 12.00 -0.49 -3.45
CA PHE A 52 11.97 0.61 -2.51
C PHE A 52 13.37 1.20 -2.25
N ALA A 53 14.38 0.35 -2.03
CA ALA A 53 15.74 0.78 -1.77
C ALA A 53 16.34 1.52 -2.97
N VAL A 54 16.16 0.99 -4.18
CA VAL A 54 16.62 1.63 -5.42
C VAL A 54 15.94 2.98 -5.64
N LEU A 55 14.61 3.06 -5.47
CA LEU A 55 13.87 4.32 -5.62
C LEU A 55 14.28 5.36 -4.58
N SER A 56 14.45 4.92 -3.32
CA SER A 56 14.92 5.76 -2.22
C SER A 56 16.33 6.29 -2.47
N PHE A 57 17.23 5.47 -3.01
CA PHE A 57 18.58 5.90 -3.37
C PHE A 57 18.56 7.01 -4.42
N PHE A 58 17.79 6.84 -5.51
CA PHE A 58 17.65 7.89 -6.54
C PHE A 58 16.97 9.15 -6.01
N MET A 59 16.02 9.01 -5.07
CA MET A 59 15.41 10.15 -4.38
C MET A 59 16.45 10.95 -3.59
N LEU A 60 17.31 10.29 -2.81
CA LEU A 60 18.37 10.93 -2.03
C LEU A 60 19.41 11.61 -2.91
N LEU A 61 19.84 10.95 -4.00
CA LEU A 61 20.72 11.57 -5.00
C LEU A 61 20.13 12.85 -5.59
N ARG A 62 18.81 12.86 -5.82
CA ARG A 62 18.11 14.02 -6.34
C ARG A 62 18.03 15.16 -5.32
N LEU A 63 17.91 14.83 -4.03
CA LEU A 63 17.88 15.83 -2.94
C LEU A 63 19.21 16.54 -2.74
N LYS A 64 20.35 15.86 -2.99
CA LYS A 64 21.69 16.45 -2.86
C LYS A 64 21.93 17.69 -3.72
N GLY A 65 21.19 17.84 -4.83
CA GLY A 65 21.32 18.97 -5.74
C GLY A 65 20.26 20.06 -5.57
N MET A 66 19.45 20.01 -4.51
CA MET A 66 18.37 20.99 -4.28
C MET A 66 18.76 22.05 -3.23
N PRO A 67 18.13 23.24 -3.27
CA PRO A 67 18.27 24.25 -2.22
C PRO A 67 17.84 23.72 -0.85
N ASP A 68 18.34 24.33 0.22
CA ASP A 68 18.04 23.93 1.62
C ASP A 68 16.54 24.02 1.95
N GLU A 69 15.80 24.91 1.28
CA GLU A 69 14.36 25.04 1.42
C GLU A 69 13.61 24.10 0.46
N LEU A 70 13.20 22.94 0.98
CA LEU A 70 12.36 21.98 0.25
C LEU A 70 10.89 22.40 0.28
N SER A 71 10.19 22.25 -0.84
CA SER A 71 8.74 22.47 -0.85
C SER A 71 8.03 21.52 0.13
N PRO A 72 6.94 21.94 0.81
CA PRO A 72 6.24 21.10 1.80
C PRO A 72 5.87 19.70 1.29
N ARG A 73 5.49 19.61 0.02
CA ARG A 73 5.15 18.34 -0.64
C ARG A 73 6.34 17.40 -0.77
N LEU A 74 7.50 17.93 -1.12
CA LEU A 74 8.72 17.15 -1.27
C LEU A 74 9.21 16.68 0.10
N THR A 75 9.12 17.54 1.11
CA THR A 75 9.40 17.20 2.51
C THR A 75 8.49 16.08 3.00
N LEU A 76 7.18 16.15 2.74
CA LEU A 76 6.23 15.08 3.08
C LEU A 76 6.54 13.77 2.32
N HIS A 77 6.90 13.84 1.04
CA HIS A 77 7.23 12.65 0.26
C HIS A 77 8.50 11.98 0.81
N ALA A 78 9.57 12.75 1.02
CA ALA A 78 10.80 12.24 1.59
C ALA A 78 10.59 11.71 3.02
N GLY A 79 9.79 12.39 3.84
CA GLY A 79 9.43 11.96 5.19
C GLY A 79 8.66 10.64 5.21
N LEU A 80 7.66 10.46 4.34
CA LEU A 80 6.94 9.20 4.21
C LEU A 80 7.83 8.06 3.72
N ALA A 81 8.73 8.33 2.77
CA ALA A 81 9.72 7.36 2.31
C ALA A 81 10.67 6.96 3.45
N LEU A 82 11.19 7.93 4.20
CA LEU A 82 12.04 7.65 5.36
C LEU A 82 11.28 6.89 6.46
N LEU A 83 10.00 7.14 6.66
CA LEU A 83 9.14 6.40 7.60
C LEU A 83 8.93 4.93 7.18
N LEU A 84 8.93 4.63 5.89
CA LEU A 84 8.87 3.25 5.39
C LEU A 84 10.08 2.41 5.82
N VAL A 85 11.25 3.03 5.99
CA VAL A 85 12.49 2.34 6.42
C VAL A 85 12.34 1.68 7.80
N PRO A 86 12.01 2.39 8.89
CA PRO A 86 11.82 1.78 10.21
C PRO A 86 10.62 0.83 10.23
N LEU A 87 9.56 1.07 9.45
CA LEU A 87 8.43 0.12 9.35
C LEU A 87 8.86 -1.22 8.75
N LEU A 88 9.64 -1.20 7.66
CA LEU A 88 10.19 -2.40 7.04
C LEU A 88 11.19 -3.11 7.95
N PHE A 89 12.08 -2.33 8.60
CA PHE A 89 13.02 -2.87 9.57
C PHE A 89 12.29 -3.58 10.73
N THR A 90 11.30 -2.91 11.31
CA THR A 90 10.46 -3.47 12.38
C THR A 90 9.78 -4.75 11.92
N LYS A 91 9.31 -4.81 10.66
CA LYS A 91 8.67 -6.03 10.12
C LYS A 91 9.63 -7.20 10.08
N VAL A 92 10.87 -6.95 9.65
CA VAL A 92 11.92 -7.98 9.60
C VAL A 92 12.30 -8.45 11.02
N VAL A 93 12.47 -7.52 11.96
CA VAL A 93 12.81 -7.83 13.36
C VAL A 93 11.69 -8.63 14.04
N LEU A 94 10.43 -8.20 13.91
CA LEU A 94 9.28 -8.87 14.52
C LEU A 94 9.06 -10.27 13.97
N VAL A 95 9.25 -10.49 12.67
CA VAL A 95 9.17 -11.83 12.06
C VAL A 95 10.28 -12.74 12.59
N ARG A 96 11.47 -12.19 12.88
CA ARG A 96 12.60 -12.98 13.42
C ARG A 96 12.53 -13.22 14.92
N SER A 97 11.89 -12.34 15.68
CA SER A 97 11.86 -12.43 17.15
C SER A 97 10.96 -13.56 17.67
N ARG A 98 10.17 -14.24 16.82
CA ARG A 98 9.19 -15.31 17.14
C ARG A 98 8.14 -14.98 18.22
N LYS A 99 8.18 -13.77 18.79
CA LYS A 99 7.32 -13.30 19.89
C LYS A 99 6.24 -12.31 19.45
N ALA A 100 6.22 -11.95 18.16
CA ALA A 100 5.27 -10.97 17.65
C ALA A 100 3.87 -11.60 17.49
N PRO A 101 2.81 -11.02 18.09
CA PRO A 101 1.46 -11.49 17.84
C PRO A 101 1.10 -11.28 16.37
N TRP A 102 0.37 -12.24 15.79
CA TRP A 102 -0.06 -12.20 14.39
C TRP A 102 -0.78 -10.90 14.01
N ALA A 103 -1.62 -10.38 14.91
CA ALA A 103 -2.30 -9.10 14.71
C ALA A 103 -1.34 -7.93 14.50
N ALA A 104 -0.20 -7.90 15.22
CA ALA A 104 0.82 -6.87 15.03
C ALA A 104 1.51 -6.99 13.67
N LEU A 105 1.76 -8.21 13.18
CA LEU A 105 2.32 -8.44 11.85
C LEU A 105 1.36 -7.99 10.74
N ILE A 106 0.05 -8.25 10.90
CA ILE A 106 -0.97 -7.73 9.98
C ILE A 106 -0.99 -6.22 10.00
N ALA A 107 -1.12 -5.62 11.18
CA ALA A 107 -1.19 -4.16 11.34
C ALA A 107 0.02 -3.50 10.68
N LEU A 108 1.22 -4.03 10.92
CA LEU A 108 2.45 -3.52 10.32
C LEU A 108 2.50 -3.68 8.79
N GLY A 109 2.02 -4.82 8.26
CA GLY A 109 1.88 -5.02 6.82
C GLY A 109 0.93 -4.02 6.17
N VAL A 110 -0.22 -3.76 6.81
CA VAL A 110 -1.20 -2.77 6.37
C VAL A 110 -0.65 -1.36 6.47
N SER A 111 0.08 -1.01 7.54
CA SER A 111 0.75 0.28 7.67
C SER A 111 1.77 0.51 6.55
N ILE A 112 2.61 -0.48 6.24
CA ILE A 112 3.56 -0.39 5.12
C ILE A 112 2.84 -0.14 3.79
N PHE A 113 1.75 -0.87 3.54
CA PHE A 113 0.92 -0.66 2.35
C PHE A 113 0.31 0.75 2.32
N ALA A 114 -0.31 1.20 3.42
CA ALA A 114 -0.94 2.51 3.49
C ALA A 114 0.08 3.65 3.29
N THR A 115 1.26 3.56 3.91
CA THR A 115 2.35 4.54 3.72
C THR A 115 2.87 4.52 2.29
N GLY A 116 3.14 3.33 1.72
CA GLY A 116 3.60 3.19 0.33
C GLY A 116 2.57 3.67 -0.70
N PHE A 117 1.29 3.37 -0.47
CA PHE A 117 0.19 3.88 -1.28
C PHE A 117 0.12 5.40 -1.23
N THR A 118 0.16 5.99 -0.03
CA THR A 118 0.10 7.45 0.17
C THR A 118 1.29 8.15 -0.51
N LEU A 119 2.49 7.59 -0.37
CA LEU A 119 3.72 8.08 -0.99
C LEU A 119 3.57 8.25 -2.52
N VAL A 120 2.96 7.26 -3.17
CA VAL A 120 2.74 7.25 -4.62
C VAL A 120 1.52 8.09 -5.01
N ALA A 121 0.40 7.93 -4.30
CA ALA A 121 -0.84 8.64 -4.56
C ALA A 121 -0.65 10.16 -4.50
N MET A 122 0.11 10.69 -3.55
CA MET A 122 0.36 12.14 -3.44
C MET A 122 0.98 12.74 -4.72
N ASN A 123 1.89 12.03 -5.37
CA ASN A 123 2.51 12.49 -6.62
C ASN A 123 1.64 12.25 -7.84
N ILE A 124 1.01 11.07 -7.91
CA ILE A 124 0.17 10.68 -9.05
C ILE A 124 -1.11 11.55 -9.10
N SER A 125 -1.74 11.84 -7.97
CA SER A 125 -2.96 12.66 -7.89
C SER A 125 -2.74 14.04 -8.47
N VAL A 126 -1.62 14.68 -8.15
CA VAL A 126 -1.26 15.99 -8.69
C VAL A 126 -1.05 15.91 -10.20
N HIS A 127 -0.38 14.86 -10.68
CA HIS A 127 -0.17 14.68 -12.12
C HIS A 127 -1.50 14.57 -12.87
N TYR A 128 -2.43 13.75 -12.35
CA TYR A 128 -3.76 13.63 -12.94
C TYR A 128 -4.58 14.91 -12.82
N LEU A 129 -4.58 15.59 -11.67
CA LEU A 129 -5.31 16.84 -11.49
C LEU A 129 -4.80 17.96 -12.40
N ARG A 130 -3.48 18.08 -12.59
CA ARG A 130 -2.89 19.07 -13.51
C ARG A 130 -3.17 18.75 -14.98
N ASN A 131 -3.27 17.46 -15.32
CA ASN A 131 -3.52 17.01 -16.69
C ASN A 131 -5.01 16.74 -16.97
N ALA A 132 -5.88 16.87 -15.96
CA ALA A 132 -7.31 16.78 -16.08
C ALA A 132 -7.83 18.05 -16.78
N SER A 133 -7.70 18.07 -18.10
CA SER A 133 -8.49 18.98 -18.92
C SER A 133 -9.92 18.43 -19.01
N PRO A 134 -10.97 19.23 -18.78
CA PRO A 134 -12.36 18.80 -18.89
C PRO A 134 -12.71 18.24 -20.28
N HIS A 135 -11.86 18.43 -21.30
CA HIS A 135 -12.01 17.88 -22.64
C HIS A 135 -11.32 16.53 -22.90
N LYS A 136 -10.56 15.96 -21.95
CA LYS A 136 -9.76 14.73 -22.19
C LYS A 136 -10.22 13.47 -21.44
N LEU A 137 -11.11 13.60 -20.45
CA LEU A 137 -11.64 12.45 -19.71
C LEU A 137 -13.14 12.34 -19.92
N PRO A 138 -13.62 11.25 -20.55
CA PRO A 138 -15.05 10.98 -20.61
C PRO A 138 -15.66 10.99 -19.20
N THR A 139 -16.71 11.77 -19.01
CA THR A 139 -17.38 12.00 -17.71
C THR A 139 -17.94 10.72 -17.06
N TRP A 140 -18.02 9.61 -17.80
CA TRP A 140 -18.40 8.31 -17.28
C TRP A 140 -17.31 7.67 -16.41
N ILE A 141 -16.02 7.98 -16.62
CA ILE A 141 -14.91 7.41 -15.84
C ILE A 141 -14.90 7.98 -14.42
N SER A 142 -15.11 9.29 -14.25
CA SER A 142 -15.21 9.91 -12.92
C SER A 142 -16.42 9.38 -12.15
N LYS A 143 -17.57 9.23 -12.83
CA LYS A 143 -18.77 8.62 -12.25
C LYS A 143 -18.54 7.17 -11.84
N ALA A 144 -17.88 6.37 -12.67
CA ALA A 144 -17.58 4.96 -12.38
C ALA A 144 -16.65 4.81 -11.16
N VAL A 145 -15.63 5.66 -11.03
CA VAL A 145 -14.71 5.64 -9.87
C VAL A 145 -15.44 6.00 -8.58
N VAL A 146 -16.27 7.04 -8.58
CA VAL A 146 -17.07 7.42 -7.39
C VAL A 146 -18.02 6.30 -7.00
N ILE A 147 -18.72 5.70 -7.96
CA ILE A 147 -19.62 4.57 -7.71
C ILE A 147 -18.85 3.37 -7.14
N ALA A 148 -17.69 3.04 -7.69
CA ALA A 148 -16.87 1.92 -7.19
C ALA A 148 -16.39 2.17 -5.75
N ILE A 149 -15.95 3.38 -5.43
CA ILE A 149 -15.55 3.76 -4.07
C ILE A 149 -16.74 3.67 -3.10
N CYS A 150 -17.91 4.18 -3.49
CA CYS A 150 -19.13 4.09 -2.67
C CYS A 150 -19.57 2.65 -2.43
N LEU A 151 -19.48 1.78 -3.45
CA LEU A 151 -19.84 0.36 -3.32
C LEU A 151 -18.85 -0.39 -2.41
N LEU A 152 -17.55 -0.10 -2.50
CA LEU A 152 -16.54 -0.67 -1.62
C LEU A 152 -16.73 -0.22 -0.16
N ALA A 153 -17.01 1.07 0.06
CA ALA A 153 -17.31 1.61 1.38
C ALA A 153 -18.60 1.01 1.96
N ALA A 154 -19.66 0.88 1.16
CA ALA A 154 -20.91 0.26 1.58
C ALA A 154 -20.72 -1.21 1.97
N ARG A 155 -19.93 -1.98 1.21
CA ARG A 155 -19.61 -3.38 1.57
C ARG A 155 -18.80 -3.47 2.85
N ALA A 156 -17.85 -2.56 3.08
CA ALA A 156 -17.08 -2.52 4.33
C ALA A 156 -17.99 -2.21 5.54
N VAL A 157 -18.90 -1.24 5.42
CA VAL A 157 -19.87 -0.90 6.48
C VAL A 157 -20.82 -2.06 6.77
N LEU A 158 -21.32 -2.75 5.73
CA LEU A 158 -22.18 -3.92 5.90
C LEU A 158 -21.45 -5.10 6.56
N ALA A 159 -20.18 -5.34 6.20
CA ALA A 159 -19.37 -6.37 6.83
C ALA A 159 -19.08 -6.06 8.31
N LEU A 160 -18.85 -4.79 8.65
CA LEU A 160 -18.69 -4.34 10.04
C LEU A 160 -20.01 -4.49 10.84
N ARG A 161 -21.15 -4.13 10.26
CA ARG A 161 -22.48 -4.30 10.90
C ARG A 161 -22.84 -5.76 11.14
N ALA A 162 -22.47 -6.66 10.22
CA ALA A 162 -22.71 -8.09 10.37
C ALA A 162 -21.94 -8.69 11.56
N GLN A 163 -20.74 -8.18 11.87
CA GLN A 163 -19.94 -8.64 13.02
C GLN A 163 -20.45 -8.11 14.36
N THR A 164 -21.17 -6.99 14.37
CA THR A 164 -21.72 -6.38 15.59
C THR A 164 -23.12 -6.89 15.97
N ASN A 165 -23.73 -7.79 15.17
CA ASN A 165 -25.11 -8.23 15.40
C ASN A 165 -25.16 -9.38 16.44
N PRO A 166 -25.70 -9.16 17.66
CA PRO A 166 -25.62 -10.12 18.77
C PRO A 166 -26.40 -11.43 18.55
N LEU A 167 -27.22 -11.52 17.51
CA LEU A 167 -28.06 -12.69 17.20
C LEU A 167 -27.29 -13.89 16.59
N SER A 168 -26.04 -13.71 16.18
CA SER A 168 -25.19 -14.82 15.69
C SER A 168 -24.61 -15.68 16.83
N ARG A 169 -24.67 -15.23 18.09
CA ARG A 169 -24.00 -15.89 19.22
C ARG A 169 -24.85 -16.98 19.89
N SER A 170 -26.14 -17.07 19.57
CA SER A 170 -27.09 -17.99 20.23
C SER A 170 -27.37 -19.29 19.47
N GLN A 171 -26.70 -19.57 18.35
CA GLN A 171 -26.89 -20.82 17.57
C GLN A 171 -25.75 -21.84 17.76
N HIS A 172 -24.85 -21.62 18.71
CA HIS A 172 -23.75 -22.54 19.03
C HIS A 172 -23.67 -22.91 20.53
N ILE A 173 -24.79 -22.89 21.25
CA ILE A 173 -24.91 -23.50 22.58
C ILE A 173 -25.98 -24.59 22.52
#